data_AF-A0A1T2L0U0-F1
#
_entry.id   AF-A0A1T2L0U0-F1
#
_cell.length_a   1.000
_cell.length_b   1.000
_cell.length_c   1.000
_cell.angle_alpha   90.00
_cell.angle_beta   90.00
_cell.angle_gamma   90.00
#
_symmetry.space_group_name_H-M   'P 1'
#
loop_
_entity.id
_entity.type
_entity.pdbx_description
1 polymer ?
#
loop_
_entity_poly.entity_id
_entity_poly.type
_entity_poly.pdbx_seq_one_letter_code
_entity_poly.pdbx_strand_id
1 'polypeptide(L)' 'MIVQFTISKTGHMFGLKVKKSSGNKTLDRAAIKTVKNSMPFETIPASSKEDRIHVVLPIEYKLS' A
#
# COMPACT_ATOMS: atom_id res chain seq x y z
N MET A 1 -10.85 0.03 -5.01
CA MET A 1 -10.56 1.00 -3.93
C MET A 1 -9.17 1.58 -4.11
N ILE A 2 -8.83 2.68 -3.45
CA ILE A 2 -7.48 3.28 -3.53
C ILE A 2 -6.92 3.44 -2.12
N VAL A 3 -5.72 2.94 -1.91
CA VAL A 3 -4.94 3.16 -0.68
C VAL A 3 -3.71 3.99 -0.98
N GLN A 4 -3.21 4.69 0.03
CA GLN A 4 -1.96 5.43 -0.03
C GLN A 4 -1.13 5.15 1.20
N PHE A 5 0.17 5.05 1.03
CA PHE A 5 1.15 4.85 2.09
C PHE A 5 2.53 5.30 1.63
N THR A 6 3.48 5.33 2.56
CA THR A 6 4.88 5.67 2.28
C THR A 6 5.76 4.50 2.66
N ILE A 7 6.77 4.18 1.84
CA ILE A 7 7.77 3.16 2.12
C ILE A 7 9.12 3.86 2.34
N SER A 8 9.89 3.50 3.37
CA SER A 8 11.29 3.94 3.52
C SER A 8 12.23 3.15 2.63
N LYS A 9 13.46 3.65 2.47
CA LYS A 9 14.56 2.91 1.83
C LYS A 9 14.78 1.50 2.39
N THR A 10 14.47 1.28 3.67
CA THR A 10 14.57 -0.03 4.36
C THR A 10 13.35 -0.94 4.16
N GLY A 11 12.35 -0.53 3.38
CA GLY A 11 11.14 -1.34 3.14
C GLY A 11 10.05 -1.20 4.21
N HIS A 12 10.23 -0.34 5.21
CA HIS A 12 9.21 -0.10 6.23
C HIS A 12 8.12 0.82 5.71
N MET A 13 6.86 0.46 5.98
CA MET A 13 5.70 1.25 5.59
C MET A 13 5.23 2.19 6.71
N PHE A 14 4.78 3.37 6.33
CA PHE A 14 4.22 4.41 7.18
C PHE A 14 2.90 4.93 6.60
N GLY A 15 1.99 5.35 7.47
CA GLY A 15 0.85 6.20 7.10
C GLY A 15 -0.17 5.56 6.15
N LEU A 16 -0.39 4.24 6.21
CA LEU A 16 -1.41 3.56 5.40
C LEU A 16 -2.79 4.14 5.67
N LYS A 17 -3.43 4.67 4.62
CA LYS A 17 -4.79 5.20 4.67
C LYS A 17 -5.55 4.91 3.38
N VAL A 18 -6.87 4.83 3.50
CA VAL A 18 -7.79 4.68 2.36
C VAL A 18 -8.04 6.06 1.75
N LYS A 19 -7.71 6.25 0.46
CA LYS A 19 -8.10 7.44 -0.31
C LYS A 19 -9.52 7.35 -0.85
N LYS A 20 -9.92 6.17 -1.30
CA LYS A 20 -11.25 5.90 -1.87
C LYS A 20 -11.67 4.50 -1.47
N SER A 21 -12.74 4.37 -0.69
CA SER A 21 -13.33 3.08 -0.31
C SER A 21 -13.86 2.32 -1.54
N SER A 22 -13.93 0.99 -1.47
CA SER A 22 -14.68 0.19 -2.47
C SER A 22 -16.19 0.33 -2.33
N GLY A 23 -16.69 0.89 -1.23
CA GLY A 23 -18.10 0.83 -0.83
C GLY A 23 -18.45 -0.44 -0.05
N ASN A 24 -17.54 -1.41 0.07
CA ASN A 24 -17.74 -2.64 0.83
C ASN A 24 -16.69 -2.76 1.95
N LYS A 25 -17.15 -2.75 3.21
CA LYS A 25 -16.27 -2.81 4.39
C LYS A 25 -15.43 -4.09 4.46
N THR A 26 -15.94 -5.22 3.98
CA THR A 26 -15.22 -6.49 4.00
C THR A 26 -14.08 -6.48 2.99
N LEU A 27 -14.32 -6.00 1.78
CA LEU A 27 -13.28 -5.85 0.75
C LEU A 27 -12.23 -4.81 1.15
N ASP A 28 -12.64 -3.72 1.79
CA ASP A 28 -11.71 -2.71 2.31
C ASP A 28 -10.79 -3.29 3.38
N ARG A 29 -11.32 -4.07 4.33
CA ARG A 29 -10.50 -4.75 5.34
C ARG A 29 -9.56 -5.76 4.71
N ALA A 30 -10.02 -6.52 3.72
CA ALA A 30 -9.18 -7.49 3.01
C ALA A 30 -8.01 -6.78 2.30
N ALA A 31 -8.27 -5.69 1.60
CA ALA A 31 -7.23 -4.89 0.92
C ALA A 31 -6.19 -4.36 1.90
N ILE A 32 -6.65 -3.74 2.98
CA ILE A 32 -5.75 -3.20 4.02
C ILE A 32 -4.89 -4.33 4.60
N LYS A 33 -5.48 -5.50 4.84
CA LYS A 33 -4.75 -6.67 5.35
C LYS A 33 -3.72 -7.16 4.33
N THR A 34 -4.06 -7.23 3.04
CA THR A 34 -3.12 -7.61 1.98
C THR A 34 -1.91 -6.69 1.96
N VAL A 35 -2.10 -5.36 1.99
CA VAL A 35 -0.99 -4.39 2.01
C VAL A 35 -0.12 -4.54 3.25
N LYS A 36 -0.72 -4.76 4.42
CA LYS A 36 0.03 -5.00 5.66
C LYS A 36 0.82 -6.31 5.63
N ASN A 37 0.26 -7.37 5.04
CA ASN A 37 0.91 -8.66 4.92
C ASN A 37 2.11 -8.64 3.95
N SER A 38 2.17 -7.66 3.04
CA SER A 38 3.31 -7.45 2.15
C SER A 38 4.51 -6.78 2.83
N MET A 39 4.44 -6.48 4.13
CA MET A 39 5.56 -5.92 4.88
C MET A 39 6.57 -7.01 5.28
N PRO A 40 7.89 -6.71 5.24
CA PRO A 40 8.48 -5.49 4.70
C PRO A 40 8.45 -5.47 3.17
N PHE A 41 8.31 -4.28 2.59
CA PHE A 41 8.44 -4.11 1.14
C PHE A 41 9.90 -4.24 0.73
N GLU A 42 10.15 -4.60 -0.52
CA GLU A 42 11.52 -4.62 -1.05
C GLU A 42 12.20 -3.26 -0.84
N THR A 43 13.47 -3.31 -0.45
CA THR A 43 14.28 -2.11 -0.28
C THR A 43 14.40 -1.37 -1.60
N ILE A 44 14.20 -0.05 -1.54
CA ILE A 44 14.39 0.84 -2.68
C ILE A 44 15.84 0.69 -3.16
N PRO A 45 16.09 0.52 -4.48
CA PRO A 45 17.45 0.42 -5.00
C PRO A 45 18.32 1.56 -4.47
N ALA A 46 19.54 1.24 -4.04
CA ALA A 46 20.45 2.22 -3.42
C ALA A 46 20.76 3.43 -4.34
N SER A 47 20.61 3.25 -5.65
CA SER A 47 20.74 4.28 -6.69
C SER A 47 19.61 5.32 -6.69
N SER A 48 18.49 5.08 -6.00
CA SER A 48 17.45 6.09 -5.83
C SER A 48 17.93 7.20 -4.91
N LYS A 49 17.77 8.44 -5.37
CA LYS A 49 18.09 9.65 -4.58
C LYS A 49 17.09 9.91 -3.44
N GLU A 50 15.96 9.22 -3.46
CA GLU A 50 14.86 9.41 -2.52
C GLU A 50 14.93 8.38 -1.38
N ASP A 51 14.85 8.86 -0.15
CA ASP A 51 14.84 8.00 1.04
C ASP A 51 13.46 7.37 1.31
N ARG A 52 12.42 7.85 0.60
CA ARG A 52 11.03 7.46 0.79
C ARG A 52 10.28 7.47 -0.53
N ILE A 53 9.41 6.50 -0.73
CA ILE A 53 8.49 6.45 -1.88
C ILE A 53 7.07 6.65 -1.37
N HIS A 54 6.34 7.56 -2.02
CA HIS A 54 4.90 7.71 -1.85
C HIS A 54 4.16 6.80 -2.81
N VAL A 55 3.41 5.84 -2.28
CA VAL A 55 2.67 4.87 -3.07
C VAL A 55 1.18 5.24 -3.06
N VAL A 56 0.58 5.28 -4.25
CA VAL A 56 -0.86 5.33 -4.45
C VAL A 56 -1.25 4.08 -5.22
N LEU A 57 -1.92 3.14 -4.55
CA LEU A 57 -2.20 1.82 -5.10
C LEU A 57 -3.71 1.65 -5.33
N PRO A 58 -4.17 1.58 -6.58
CA PRO A 58 -5.49 1.08 -6.92
C PRO A 58 -5.56 -0.43 -6.68
N ILE A 59 -6.60 -0.88 -5.99
CA ILE A 59 -6.90 -2.30 -5.76
C ILE A 59 -8.27 -2.58 -6.35
N GLU A 60 -8.30 -3.44 -7.36
CA GLU A 60 -9.51 -3.88 -8.05
C GLU A 60 -9.84 -5.32 -7.67
N TYR A 61 -11.11 -5.56 -7.40
CA TYR A 61 -11.64 -6.88 -7.10
C TYR A 61 -12.59 -7.29 -8.21
N LYS A 62 -12.43 -8.50 -8.73
CA LYS A 62 -13.40 -9.12 -9.63
C LYS A 62 -14.08 -10.24 -8.86
N LEU A 63 -15.36 -10.05 -8.55
CA LEU A 63 -16.21 -11.10 -8.00
C LEU A 63 -16.74 -11.89 -9.19
N SER A 64 -16.34 -13.16 -9.28
CA SER A 64 -16.87 -14.13 -10.24
C SER A 64 -18.15 -14.75 -9.71
#